data_AF-A0A9B0GEP3-F1
#
_entry.id   AF-A0A9B0GEP3-F1
#
_cell.length_a   1.000
_cell.length_b   1.000
_cell.length_c   1.000
_cell.angle_alpha   90.00
_cell.angle_beta   90.00
_cell.angle_gamma   90.00
#
_symmetry.space_group_name_H-M   'P 1'
#
loop_
_entity.id
_entity.type
_entity.pdbx_description
1 polymer ?
#
loop_
_entity_poly.entity_id
_entity_poly.type
_entity_poly.pdbx_seq_one_letter_code
_entity_poly.pdbx_strand_id
1 'polypeptide(L)'
;MIVNNLLKPISVEGSSKKVKTDTVLILSRKKAENTRWDYLTQVEKECKEKEKRSYDTETDPSEGLMNVLKKIYEDGDDDMKRTINKGWVESREKQAKGDTEF
;
A
#
# COMPACT_ATOMS: atom_id res chain seq x y z
N MET A 1 -10.37 15.99 -17.96
CA MET A 1 -9.59 15.40 -16.86
C MET A 1 -9.87 16.19 -15.59
N ILE A 2 -10.20 15.51 -14.50
CA ILE A 2 -10.44 16.10 -13.18
C ILE A 2 -9.51 15.37 -12.20
N VAL A 3 -8.81 16.10 -11.35
CA VAL A 3 -8.00 15.53 -10.26
C VAL A 3 -8.57 16.04 -8.95
N ASN A 4 -9.14 15.12 -8.17
CA ASN A 4 -9.73 15.44 -6.86
C ASN A 4 -8.72 15.18 -5.74
N ASN A 5 -8.97 15.79 -4.58
CA ASN A 5 -8.26 15.49 -3.33
C ASN A 5 -6.73 15.64 -3.44
N LEU A 6 -6.26 16.77 -4.00
CA LEU A 6 -4.85 17.13 -3.98
C LEU A 6 -4.28 17.06 -2.56
N LEU A 7 -3.00 16.68 -2.45
CA LEU A 7 -2.37 16.46 -1.15
C LEU A 7 -2.38 17.72 -0.27
N LYS A 8 -2.21 18.90 -0.86
CA LYS A 8 -2.28 20.20 -0.19
C LYS A 8 -3.02 21.22 -1.06
N PRO A 9 -3.50 22.35 -0.52
CA PRO A 9 -4.18 23.36 -1.32
C PRO A 9 -3.27 24.06 -2.33
N ILE A 10 -3.87 24.49 -3.45
CA ILE A 10 -3.25 25.27 -4.52
C ILE A 10 -3.89 26.67 -4.61
N SER A 11 -3.18 27.63 -5.19
CA SER A 11 -3.73 28.95 -5.55
C SER A 11 -4.31 28.89 -6.96
N VAL A 12 -5.61 29.15 -7.10
CA VAL A 12 -6.29 29.14 -8.41
C VAL A 12 -5.77 30.25 -9.30
N GLU A 13 -5.61 31.46 -8.76
CA GLU A 13 -5.13 32.64 -9.49
C GLU A 13 -3.70 32.47 -10.02
N GLY A 14 -2.85 31.78 -9.25
CA GLY A 14 -1.47 31.50 -9.65
C GLY A 14 -1.31 30.25 -10.53
N SER A 15 -2.39 29.51 -10.78
CA SER A 15 -2.37 28.28 -11.58
C SER A 15 -2.70 28.58 -13.04
N SER A 16 -2.14 27.80 -13.95
CA SER A 16 -2.36 27.97 -15.39
C SER A 16 -2.36 26.64 -16.13
N LYS A 17 -2.82 26.65 -17.37
CA LYS A 17 -2.77 25.50 -18.27
C LYS A 17 -2.14 25.91 -19.60
N LYS A 18 -1.38 25.00 -20.20
CA LYS A 18 -0.83 25.16 -21.55
C LYS A 18 -1.15 23.92 -22.35
N VAL A 19 -1.70 24.10 -23.53
CA VAL A 19 -1.97 23.02 -24.48
C VAL A 19 -0.88 23.05 -25.53
N LYS A 20 -0.22 21.92 -25.72
CA LYS A 20 0.75 21.66 -26.78
C LYS A 20 0.23 20.50 -27.63
N THR A 21 0.84 20.30 -28.79
CA THR A 21 0.58 19.11 -29.60
C THR A 21 0.82 17.87 -28.73
N ASP A 22 -0.18 16.97 -28.68
CA ASP A 22 -0.19 15.72 -27.92
C ASP A 22 0.03 15.83 -26.39
N THR A 23 0.03 17.03 -25.80
CA THR A 23 0.29 17.18 -24.37
C THR A 23 -0.42 18.39 -23.77
N VAL A 24 -1.10 18.18 -22.64
CA VAL A 24 -1.67 19.25 -21.83
C VAL A 24 -0.84 19.39 -20.54
N LEU A 25 -0.23 20.56 -20.37
CA LEU A 25 0.47 20.94 -19.14
C LEU A 25 -0.49 21.69 -18.21
N ILE A 26 -0.70 21.13 -17.02
CA ILE A 26 -1.43 21.79 -15.93
C ILE A 26 -0.41 22.24 -14.88
N LEU A 27 -0.24 23.55 -14.73
CA LEU A 27 0.68 24.15 -13.77
C LEU A 27 -0.13 24.66 -12.58
N SER A 28 -0.07 23.94 -11.46
CA SER A 28 -0.79 24.31 -10.23
C SER A 28 0.16 24.95 -9.22
N ARG A 29 -0.03 26.23 -8.89
CA ARG A 29 0.79 26.93 -7.89
C ARG A 29 0.41 26.47 -6.50
N LYS A 30 1.38 25.99 -5.71
CA LYS A 30 1.18 25.62 -4.31
C LYS A 30 0.78 26.86 -3.50
N LYS A 31 -0.22 26.73 -2.62
CA LYS A 31 -0.65 27.83 -1.76
C LYS A 31 0.39 28.13 -0.67
N ALA A 32 1.02 27.08 -0.13
CA ALA A 32 2.18 27.19 0.74
C ALA A 32 3.47 26.99 -0.08
N GLU A 33 4.27 28.04 -0.16
CA GLU A 33 5.56 28.01 -0.86
C GLU A 33 6.58 27.15 -0.10
N ASN A 34 7.63 26.70 -0.81
CA ASN A 34 8.71 25.86 -0.26
C ASN A 34 8.26 24.54 0.41
N THR A 35 7.03 24.10 0.12
CA THR A 35 6.47 22.89 0.70
C THR A 35 6.63 21.72 -0.25
N ARG A 36 7.37 20.69 0.17
CA ARG A 36 7.44 19.41 -0.55
C ARG A 36 6.09 18.69 -0.49
N TRP A 37 5.73 18.07 -1.60
CA TRP A 37 4.58 17.17 -1.71
C TRP A 37 5.16 15.79 -2.00
N ASP A 38 4.95 14.85 -1.08
CA ASP A 38 5.46 13.49 -1.22
C ASP A 38 4.60 12.67 -2.20
N TYR A 39 3.34 13.08 -2.38
CA TYR A 39 2.36 12.51 -3.30
C TYR A 39 1.55 13.62 -3.96
N LEU A 40 0.88 13.32 -5.09
CA LEU A 40 0.04 14.31 -5.76
C LEU A 40 -1.31 14.45 -5.04
N THR A 41 -1.88 13.33 -4.58
CA THR A 41 -3.20 13.28 -3.95
C THR A 41 -3.15 12.66 -2.56
N GLN A 42 -4.15 12.96 -1.73
CA GLN A 42 -4.32 12.35 -0.41
C GLN A 42 -4.61 10.85 -0.54
N VAL A 43 -5.40 10.47 -1.55
CA VAL A 43 -5.76 9.06 -1.82
C VAL A 43 -4.51 8.23 -2.10
N GLU A 44 -3.60 8.74 -2.92
CA GLU A 44 -2.33 8.05 -3.23
C GLU A 44 -1.48 7.84 -1.97
N LYS A 45 -1.38 8.87 -1.12
CA LYS A 45 -0.69 8.77 0.17
C LYS A 45 -1.31 7.68 1.05
N GLU A 46 -2.63 7.68 1.21
CA GLU A 46 -3.32 6.70 2.04
C GLU A 46 -3.17 5.27 1.53
N CYS A 47 -3.25 5.06 0.21
CA CYS A 47 -3.01 3.76 -0.41
C CYS A 47 -1.59 3.26 -0.11
N LYS A 48 -0.58 4.12 -0.28
CA LYS A 48 0.83 3.78 -0.02
C LYS A 48 1.14 3.57 1.45
N GLU A 49 0.51 4.31 2.36
CA GLU A 49 0.67 4.12 3.81
C GLU A 49 -0.02 2.83 4.28
N LYS A 50 -1.21 2.50 3.76
CA LYS A 50 -1.88 1.22 4.03
C LYS A 50 -1.08 0.02 3.52
N GLU A 51 -0.44 0.16 2.37
CA GLU A 51 0.48 -0.83 1.82
C GLU A 51 1.69 -1.02 2.75
N LYS A 52 2.35 0.07 3.16
CA LYS A 52 3.49 -0.01 4.10
C LYS A 52 3.13 -0.64 5.44
N ARG A 53 1.99 -0.28 6.04
CA ARG A 53 1.54 -0.87 7.31
C ARG A 53 1.28 -2.38 7.22
N SER A 54 0.96 -2.92 6.05
CA SER A 54 0.84 -4.37 5.91
C SER A 54 2.17 -5.12 5.80
N TYR A 55 3.26 -4.40 5.51
CA TYR A 55 4.60 -4.97 5.42
C TYR A 55 5.47 -4.61 6.62
N ASP A 56 4.89 -4.00 7.67
CA ASP A 56 5.64 -3.62 8.85
C ASP A 56 6.06 -4.87 9.63
N THR A 57 7.30 -5.28 9.41
CA THR A 57 7.97 -6.43 10.03
C THR A 57 8.59 -6.08 11.39
N GLU A 58 8.34 -4.88 11.93
CA GLU A 58 8.86 -4.47 13.25
C GLU A 58 8.07 -5.05 14.43
N THR A 59 6.92 -5.67 14.16
CA THR A 59 6.24 -6.52 15.16
C THR A 59 6.74 -7.95 14.96
N ASP A 60 6.99 -8.67 16.07
CA ASP A 60 7.51 -10.04 16.16
C ASP A 60 7.35 -10.84 14.85
N PRO A 61 8.40 -11.47 14.28
CA PRO A 61 8.36 -12.14 12.97
C PRO A 61 7.14 -13.04 12.74
N SER A 62 6.57 -13.58 13.83
CA SER A 62 5.34 -14.37 13.84
C SER A 62 4.06 -13.57 13.55
N GLU A 63 3.92 -12.36 14.09
CA GLU A 63 2.75 -11.48 13.88
C GLU A 63 2.78 -10.80 12.51
N GLY A 64 3.97 -10.37 12.04
CA GLY A 64 4.13 -9.80 10.70
C GLY A 64 3.72 -10.79 9.61
N LEU A 65 4.09 -12.06 9.76
CA LEU A 65 3.68 -13.13 8.86
C LEU A 65 2.17 -13.36 8.87
N MET A 66 1.52 -13.31 10.04
CA MET A 66 0.08 -13.53 10.16
C MET A 66 -0.75 -12.43 9.48
N ASN A 67 -0.31 -11.17 9.56
CA ASN A 67 -0.96 -10.06 8.84
C ASN A 67 -0.82 -10.18 7.32
N VAL A 68 0.36 -10.62 6.84
CA VAL A 68 0.57 -10.91 5.41
C VAL A 68 -0.33 -12.06 4.96
N LEU A 69 -0.37 -13.17 5.70
CA LEU A 69 -1.23 -14.33 5.38
C LEU A 69 -2.71 -13.98 5.39
N LYS A 70 -3.17 -13.14 6.34
CA LYS A 70 -4.55 -12.68 6.41
C LYS A 70 -4.94 -11.86 5.19
N LYS A 71 -4.07 -10.94 4.74
CA LYS A 71 -4.29 -10.18 3.51
C LYS A 71 -4.33 -11.08 2.28
N ILE A 72 -3.42 -12.05 2.18
CA ILE A 72 -3.43 -12.99 1.05
C ILE A 72 -4.71 -13.86 1.07
N TYR A 73 -5.24 -14.18 2.24
CA TYR A 73 -6.53 -14.85 2.38
C TYR A 73 -7.70 -13.93 1.98
N GLU A 74 -7.68 -12.64 2.34
CA GLU A 74 -8.74 -11.69 2.02
C GLU A 74 -8.77 -11.31 0.53
N ASP A 75 -7.60 -11.15 -0.10
CA ASP A 75 -7.44 -10.73 -1.50
C ASP A 75 -7.31 -11.91 -2.50
N GLY A 76 -7.05 -13.13 -2.01
CA GLY A 76 -6.75 -14.31 -2.83
C GLY A 76 -7.99 -15.14 -3.22
N ASP A 77 -7.88 -15.84 -4.36
CA ASP A 77 -8.85 -16.85 -4.78
C ASP A 77 -8.88 -18.07 -3.82
N ASP A 78 -9.88 -18.94 -3.99
CA ASP A 78 -10.09 -20.09 -3.10
C ASP A 78 -8.96 -21.13 -3.17
N ASP A 79 -8.20 -21.21 -4.26
CA ASP A 79 -7.05 -22.12 -4.42
C ASP A 79 -5.83 -21.62 -3.63
N MET A 80 -5.58 -20.30 -3.63
CA MET A 80 -4.51 -19.70 -2.83
C MET A 80 -4.76 -19.87 -1.32
N LYS A 81 -6.02 -19.70 -0.88
CA LYS A 81 -6.44 -19.96 0.51
C LYS A 81 -6.19 -21.39 0.95
N ARG A 82 -6.51 -22.36 0.08
CA ARG A 82 -6.33 -23.79 0.37
C ARG A 82 -4.86 -24.14 0.51
N THR A 83 -4.00 -23.56 -0.32
CA THR A 83 -2.55 -23.79 -0.31
C THR A 83 -1.91 -23.24 0.96
N ILE A 84 -2.30 -22.03 1.38
CA ILE A 84 -1.81 -21.42 2.63
C ILE A 84 -2.23 -22.22 3.86
N ASN A 85 -3.51 -22.59 3.96
CA ASN A 85 -4.01 -23.40 5.07
C ASN A 85 -3.28 -24.74 5.14
N LYS A 86 -3.05 -25.38 4.00
CA LYS A 86 -2.29 -26.64 3.93
C LYS A 86 -0.86 -26.46 4.41
N GLY A 87 -0.14 -25.44 3.93
CA GLY A 87 1.23 -25.15 4.35
C GLY A 87 1.35 -24.82 5.85
N TRP A 88 0.38 -24.09 6.41
CA TRP A 88 0.36 -23.75 7.85
C TRP A 88 0.12 -24.98 8.73
N VAL A 89 -0.85 -25.83 8.37
CA VAL A 89 -1.15 -27.08 9.09
C VAL A 89 0.04 -28.03 9.00
N GLU A 90 0.62 -28.23 7.81
CA GLU A 90 1.79 -29.10 7.63
C GLU A 90 3.03 -28.61 8.39
N SER A 91 3.26 -27.28 8.44
CA SER A 91 4.36 -26.69 9.20
C SER A 91 4.18 -26.89 10.72
N ARG A 92 2.94 -26.71 11.22
CA ARG A 92 2.62 -26.87 12.65
C ARG A 92 2.61 -28.34 13.07
N GLU A 93 2.15 -29.25 12.20
CA GLU A 93 2.24 -30.69 12.43
C GLU A 93 3.69 -31.19 12.41
N LYS A 94 4.55 -30.62 11.54
CA LYS A 94 5.99 -30.93 11.55
C LYS A 94 6.70 -30.42 12.79
N GLN A 95 6.37 -29.22 13.29
CA GLN A 95 6.88 -28.76 14.58
C GLN A 95 6.37 -29.64 15.74
N ALA A 96 5.09 -30.01 15.75
CA ALA A 96 4.52 -30.86 16.80
C ALA A 96 5.05 -32.31 16.77
N LYS A 97 5.48 -32.81 15.61
CA LYS A 97 6.12 -34.12 15.45
C LYS A 97 7.65 -34.08 15.60
N GLY A 98 8.26 -32.89 15.70
CA GLY A 98 9.69 -32.68 15.76
C GLY A 98 10.33 -32.73 17.15
N ASP A 99 9.54 -32.85 18.22
CA ASP A 99 10.01 -32.97 19.61
C ASP A 99 9.96 -34.42 20.14
N THR A 100 10.14 -35.40 19.24
CA THR A 100 10.35 -36.79 19.65
C THR A 100 11.29 -37.48 18.68
N GLU A 101 12.57 -37.08 18.67
CA GLU A 101 13.71 -38.01 18.49
C GLU A 101 15.05 -37.28 18.69
N PHE A 102 15.70 -37.63 19.82
CA PHE A 102 17.08 -37.41 20.29
C PHE A 102 17.50 -36.04 20.85
#